data_AF-A0A814J011-F1
#
_entry.id   AF-A0A814J011-F1
#
_cell.length_a   1.000
_cell.length_b   1.000
_cell.length_c   1.000
_cell.angle_alpha   90.00
_cell.angle_beta   90.00
_cell.angle_gamma   90.00
#
_symmetry.space_group_name_H-M   'P 1'
#
loop_
_entity.id
_entity.type
_entity.pdbx_description
1 polymer ?
#
loop_
_entity_poly.entity_id
_entity_poly.type
_entity_poly.pdbx_seq_one_letter_code
_entity_poly.pdbx_strand_id
1 'polypeptide(L)'
;MSLSNDYLEIEFFTECPTCEEIFDSKVFGEHFLSCYSTLKLTCSFCNEQFRNSEFLKHIDQCSKITKNLIHNYRIKLKSAERNLSDLKKEINERESSFDKLNSFKNQLKCKYDEIKNQTIVCYRCDETIPIHEYKAHRRICESCSLCASELITQYALGCGHLYCFNCKIVRYRDCRDLNQEAIECVI
;
A
#
# COMPACT_ATOMS: atom_id res chain seq x y z
N MET A 1 67.59 47.36 80.34
CA MET A 1 67.72 46.72 79.01
C MET A 1 66.40 46.03 78.72
N SER A 2 65.52 46.68 77.97
CA SER A 2 64.23 46.13 77.53
C SER A 2 64.44 45.48 76.17
N LEU A 3 64.34 44.15 76.12
CA LEU A 3 64.30 43.41 74.86
C LEU A 3 62.89 43.57 74.27
N SER A 4 62.78 44.28 73.15
CA SER A 4 61.58 44.30 72.31
C SER A 4 61.48 42.94 71.62
N ASN A 5 60.47 42.16 72.01
CA ASN A 5 60.07 40.97 71.26
C ASN A 5 59.25 41.43 70.05
N ASP A 6 59.93 41.69 68.94
CA ASP A 6 59.28 41.83 67.64
C ASP A 6 58.89 40.43 67.16
N TYR A 7 57.67 40.02 67.50
CA TYR A 7 57.03 38.87 66.87
C TYR A 7 56.81 39.20 65.39
N LEU A 8 57.63 38.62 64.52
CA LEU A 8 57.36 38.55 63.09
C LEU A 8 56.07 37.74 62.88
N GLU A 9 54.95 38.41 62.64
CA GLU A 9 53.76 37.78 62.08
C GLU A 9 54.09 37.33 60.65
N ILE A 10 54.28 36.03 60.46
CA ILE A 10 54.43 35.45 59.12
C ILE A 10 53.03 35.44 58.50
N GLU A 11 52.79 36.32 57.54
CA GLU A 11 51.57 36.30 56.74
C GLU A 11 51.58 35.10 55.78
N PHE A 12 50.61 34.21 55.93
CA PHE A 12 50.43 33.06 55.04
C PHE A 12 49.39 33.40 53.97
N PHE A 13 49.78 33.32 52.71
CA PHE A 13 48.91 33.54 51.55
C PHE A 13 48.57 32.21 50.87
N THR A 14 47.31 32.07 50.43
CA THR A 14 46.81 30.88 49.72
C THR A 14 46.09 31.29 48.44
N GLU A 15 46.38 30.60 47.33
CA GLU A 15 45.71 30.79 46.04
C GLU A 15 44.38 30.02 45.98
N CYS A 16 43.32 30.66 45.49
CA CYS A 16 42.02 30.03 45.30
C CYS A 16 42.00 29.21 44.01
N PRO A 17 41.71 27.90 44.05
CA PRO A 17 41.71 27.04 42.85
C PRO A 17 40.54 27.31 41.88
N THR A 18 39.61 28.18 42.25
CA THR A 18 38.40 28.48 41.46
C THR A 18 38.55 29.79 40.67
N CYS A 19 39.23 30.79 41.22
CA CYS A 19 39.42 32.09 40.58
C CYS A 19 40.88 32.53 40.45
N GLU A 20 41.84 31.70 40.89
CA GLU A 20 43.29 31.92 40.79
C GLU A 20 43.79 33.19 41.51
N GLU A 21 42.95 33.78 42.38
CA GLU A 21 43.30 34.94 43.20
C GLU A 21 43.96 34.50 44.53
N ILE A 22 44.88 35.33 45.03
CA ILE A 22 45.65 35.09 46.25
C ILE A 22 45.01 35.81 47.43
N PHE A 23 44.77 35.08 48.52
CA PHE A 23 44.13 35.61 49.73
C PHE A 23 45.00 35.37 50.97
N ASP A 24 44.87 36.27 51.96
CA ASP A 24 45.34 35.99 53.32
C ASP A 24 44.58 34.77 53.87
N SER A 25 45.31 33.88 54.55
CA SER A 25 44.75 32.66 55.16
C SER A 25 43.57 32.93 56.09
N LYS A 26 43.50 34.11 56.73
CA LYS A 26 42.39 34.55 57.59
C LYS A 26 41.07 34.72 56.83
N VAL A 27 41.12 35.15 55.56
CA VAL A 27 39.93 35.39 54.72
C VAL A 27 39.71 34.33 53.64
N PHE A 28 40.71 33.47 53.40
CA PHE A 28 40.65 32.41 52.40
C PHE A 28 39.46 31.46 52.59
N GLY A 29 39.13 31.06 53.82
CA GLY A 29 38.03 30.13 54.08
C GLY A 29 36.65 30.67 53.66
N GLU A 30 36.37 31.93 53.99
CA GLU A 30 35.11 32.59 53.61
C GLU A 30 35.05 32.85 52.10
N HIS A 31 36.17 33.29 51.51
CA HIS A 31 36.28 33.44 50.06
C HIS A 31 36.04 32.10 49.35
N PHE A 32 36.70 31.01 49.77
CA PHE A 32 36.60 29.71 49.13
C PHE A 32 35.16 29.20 49.07
N LEU A 33 34.42 29.30 50.18
CA LEU A 33 33.01 28.90 50.22
C LEU A 33 32.14 29.75 49.28
N SER A 34 32.36 31.06 49.27
CA SER A 34 31.62 31.99 48.39
C SER A 34 31.95 31.75 46.91
N CYS A 35 33.24 31.69 46.55
CA CYS A 35 33.74 31.47 45.20
C CYS A 35 33.33 30.09 44.65
N TYR A 36 33.43 29.05 45.46
CA TYR A 36 32.96 27.71 45.09
C TYR A 36 31.44 27.65 44.90
N SER A 37 30.67 28.48 45.62
CA SER A 37 29.22 28.55 45.44
C SER A 37 28.79 29.27 44.15
N THR A 38 29.62 30.19 43.64
CA THR A 38 29.36 30.93 42.39
C THR A 38 29.89 30.24 41.15
N LEU A 39 30.74 29.23 41.30
CA LEU A 39 31.23 28.38 40.21
C LEU A 39 30.05 27.84 39.38
N LYS A 40 30.14 28.02 38.06
CA LYS A 40 29.13 27.53 37.12
C LYS A 40 29.49 26.14 36.63
N LEU A 41 28.54 25.21 36.76
CA LEU A 41 28.64 23.83 36.31
C LEU A 41 27.63 23.57 35.20
N THR A 42 28.01 22.78 34.20
CA THR A 42 27.14 22.45 33.06
C THR A 42 26.46 21.10 33.30
N CYS A 43 25.13 21.05 33.15
CA CYS A 43 24.36 19.82 33.28
C CYS A 43 24.46 18.98 31.99
N SER A 44 24.88 17.72 32.08
CA SER A 44 25.01 16.84 30.90
C SER A 44 23.67 16.42 30.28
N PHE A 45 22.55 16.59 30.98
CA PHE A 45 21.23 16.16 30.52
C PHE A 45 20.50 17.25 29.71
N CYS A 46 20.62 18.52 30.11
CA CYS A 46 19.99 19.65 29.43
C CYS A 46 20.97 20.65 28.80
N ASN A 47 22.28 20.48 29.04
CA ASN A 47 23.36 21.35 28.57
C ASN A 47 23.28 22.81 29.07
N GLU A 48 22.52 23.05 30.14
CA GLU A 48 22.40 24.36 30.79
C GLU A 48 23.43 24.52 31.92
N GLN A 49 23.79 25.76 32.22
CA GLN A 49 24.74 26.11 33.28
C GLN A 49 24.01 26.55 34.56
N PHE A 50 24.46 26.05 35.70
CA PHE A 50 23.92 26.41 37.02
C PHE A 50 25.05 26.78 37.97
N ARG A 51 24.74 27.63 38.95
CA ARG A 51 25.63 27.84 40.10
C ARG A 51 25.76 26.53 40.86
N ASN A 52 26.93 26.25 41.42
CA ASN A 52 27.18 25.02 42.15
C ASN A 52 26.19 24.79 43.31
N SER A 53 25.77 25.87 43.99
CA SER A 53 24.74 25.82 45.04
C SER A 53 23.37 25.33 44.57
N GLU A 54 23.05 25.50 43.29
CA GLU A 54 21.80 25.08 42.65
C GLU A 54 21.95 23.78 41.84
N PHE A 55 23.18 23.50 41.39
CA PHE A 55 23.50 22.39 40.49
C PHE A 55 23.11 21.02 41.06
N LEU A 56 23.35 20.78 42.35
CA LEU A 56 22.98 19.51 43.01
C LEU A 56 21.46 19.28 43.05
N LYS A 57 20.67 20.34 43.23
CA LYS A 57 19.20 20.23 43.18
C LYS A 57 18.72 20.01 41.75
N HIS A 58 19.34 20.72 40.80
CA HIS A 58 19.03 20.59 39.38
C HIS A 58 19.32 19.18 38.86
N ILE A 59 20.48 18.58 39.17
CA ILE A 59 20.88 17.30 38.58
C ILE A 59 19.96 16.13 38.96
N ASP A 60 19.45 16.11 40.19
CA ASP A 60 18.46 15.10 40.62
C ASP A 60 17.14 15.25 39.86
N GLN A 61 16.62 16.48 39.76
CA GLN A 61 15.39 16.77 39.04
C GLN A 61 15.53 16.47 37.53
N CYS A 62 16.62 16.94 36.91
CA CYS A 62 16.89 16.77 35.50
C CYS A 62 17.10 15.28 35.13
N SER A 63 17.75 14.51 36.00
CA SER A 63 17.88 13.06 35.86
C SER A 63 16.53 12.35 35.90
N LYS A 64 15.64 12.72 36.83
CA LYS A 64 14.28 12.15 36.93
C LYS A 64 13.43 12.47 35.69
N ILE A 65 13.45 13.72 35.23
CA ILE A 65 12.73 14.13 34.02
C ILE A 65 13.23 13.35 32.81
N THR A 66 14.55 13.29 32.63
CA THR A 66 15.17 12.55 31.52
C THR A 66 14.81 11.07 31.53
N LYS A 67 14.84 10.41 32.70
CA LYS A 67 14.42 9.01 32.85
C LYS A 67 12.96 8.81 32.46
N ASN A 68 12.06 9.69 32.88
CA ASN A 68 10.65 9.63 32.54
C ASN A 68 10.41 9.84 31.04
N LEU A 69 11.11 10.79 30.42
CA LEU A 69 11.05 11.01 28.97
C LEU A 69 11.50 9.75 28.21
N ILE A 70 12.65 9.18 28.56
CA ILE A 70 13.16 7.94 27.95
C ILE A 70 12.16 6.80 28.12
N HIS A 71 11.57 6.65 29.31
CA HIS A 71 10.56 5.63 29.56
C HIS A 71 9.33 5.80 28.67
N ASN A 72 8.81 7.02 28.56
CA ASN A 72 7.66 7.34 27.71
C ASN A 72 7.95 7.08 26.23
N TYR A 73 9.14 7.46 25.74
CA TYR A 73 9.56 7.15 24.38
C TYR A 73 9.66 5.65 24.13
N ARG A 74 10.19 4.86 25.08
CA ARG A 74 10.23 3.39 24.98
C ARG A 74 8.83 2.78 24.87
N ILE A 75 7.86 3.27 25.64
CA ILE A 75 6.46 2.79 25.54
C ILE A 75 5.89 3.10 24.15
N LYS A 76 6.07 4.33 23.65
CA LYS A 76 5.58 4.73 22.33
C LYS A 76 6.22 3.89 21.21
N LEU A 77 7.52 3.64 21.29
CA LEU A 77 8.23 2.77 20.35
C LEU A 77 7.66 1.35 20.34
N LYS A 78 7.51 0.73 21.52
CA LYS A 78 6.90 -0.61 21.62
C LYS A 78 5.48 -0.67 21.08
N SER A 79 4.70 0.41 21.24
CA SER A 79 3.36 0.48 20.64
C SER A 79 3.41 0.57 19.12
N ALA A 80 4.32 1.38 18.57
CA ALA A 80 4.51 1.50 17.14
C ALA A 80 5.01 0.19 16.51
N GLU A 81 5.93 -0.51 17.17
CA GLU A 81 6.44 -1.82 16.74
C GLU A 81 5.32 -2.87 16.63
N ARG A 82 4.41 -2.92 17.61
CA ARG A 82 3.24 -3.81 17.56
C ARG A 82 2.32 -3.47 16.39
N ASN A 83 1.97 -2.19 16.23
CA ASN A 83 1.14 -1.74 15.12
C ASN A 83 1.76 -2.07 13.75
N LEU A 84 3.08 -1.92 13.61
CA LEU A 84 3.80 -2.30 12.39
C LEU A 84 3.75 -3.81 12.14
N SER A 85 3.84 -4.63 13.18
CA SER A 85 3.70 -6.08 13.08
C SER A 85 2.31 -6.48 12.59
N ASP A 86 1.26 -5.86 13.15
CA ASP A 86 -0.13 -6.14 12.78
C ASP A 86 -0.41 -5.74 11.32
N LEU A 87 0.04 -4.54 10.90
CA LEU A 87 -0.08 -4.08 9.51
C LEU A 87 0.64 -5.00 8.52
N LYS A 88 1.83 -5.52 8.87
CA LYS A 88 2.53 -6.49 8.02
C LYS A 88 1.71 -7.76 7.82
N LYS A 89 1.03 -8.23 8.86
CA LYS A 89 0.15 -9.41 8.77
C LYS A 89 -1.03 -9.14 7.84
N GLU A 90 -1.69 -7.99 7.97
CA GLU A 90 -2.79 -7.59 7.08
C GLU A 90 -2.35 -7.51 5.61
N ILE A 91 -1.16 -6.97 5.34
CA ILE A 91 -0.61 -6.91 3.98
C ILE A 91 -0.44 -8.32 3.40
N ASN A 92 0.19 -9.23 4.15
CA ASN A 92 0.39 -10.61 3.70
C ASN A 92 -0.94 -11.33 3.42
N GLU A 93 -1.96 -11.11 4.24
CA GLU A 93 -3.31 -11.67 4.03
C GLU A 93 -3.97 -11.13 2.75
N ARG A 94 -3.79 -9.83 2.47
CA ARG A 94 -4.29 -9.18 1.24
C ARG A 94 -3.55 -9.65 0.00
N GLU A 95 -2.23 -9.80 0.06
CA GLU A 95 -1.42 -10.34 -1.04
C GLU A 95 -1.84 -11.77 -1.40
N SER A 96 -2.02 -12.64 -0.40
CA SER A 96 -2.54 -14.00 -0.63
C SER A 96 -3.93 -14.00 -1.28
N SER A 97 -4.80 -13.06 -0.88
CA SER A 97 -6.12 -12.89 -1.49
C SER A 97 -6.04 -12.41 -2.94
N PHE A 98 -5.09 -11.52 -3.24
CA PHE A 98 -4.84 -11.02 -4.58
C PHE A 98 -4.33 -12.13 -5.52
N ASP A 99 -3.44 -13.00 -5.04
CA ASP A 99 -2.97 -14.16 -5.79
C ASP A 99 -4.10 -15.13 -6.15
N LYS A 100 -5.02 -15.37 -5.22
CA LYS A 100 -6.23 -16.17 -5.47
C LYS A 100 -7.11 -15.54 -6.56
N LEU A 101 -7.31 -14.24 -6.51
CA LEU A 101 -8.08 -13.51 -7.53
C LEU A 101 -7.41 -13.58 -8.91
N ASN A 102 -6.08 -13.46 -8.98
CA ASN A 102 -5.34 -13.58 -10.22
C ASN A 102 -5.41 -15.00 -10.80
N SER A 103 -5.31 -16.02 -9.95
CA SER A 103 -5.52 -17.42 -10.35
C SER A 103 -6.93 -17.62 -10.92
N PHE A 104 -7.95 -17.12 -10.23
CA PHE A 104 -9.33 -17.20 -10.70
C PHE A 104 -9.54 -16.47 -12.03
N LYS A 105 -8.98 -15.26 -12.19
CA LYS A 105 -9.01 -14.50 -13.45
C LYS A 105 -8.39 -15.29 -14.60
N ASN A 106 -7.25 -15.95 -14.37
CA ASN A 106 -6.60 -16.78 -15.37
C ASN A 106 -7.45 -18.00 -15.75
N GLN A 107 -8.09 -18.66 -14.78
CA GLN A 107 -9.03 -19.75 -15.05
C GLN A 107 -10.20 -19.31 -15.92
N LEU A 108 -10.81 -18.15 -15.62
CA LEU A 108 -11.89 -17.60 -16.44
C LEU A 108 -11.42 -17.28 -17.86
N LYS A 109 -10.23 -16.73 -18.02
CA LYS A 109 -9.65 -16.45 -19.33
C LYS A 109 -9.48 -17.73 -20.15
N CYS A 110 -8.90 -18.78 -19.57
CA CYS A 110 -8.73 -20.06 -20.25
C CYS A 110 -10.09 -20.64 -20.70
N LYS A 111 -11.10 -20.66 -19.81
CA LYS A 111 -12.44 -21.13 -20.17
C LYS A 111 -13.11 -20.30 -21.26
N TYR A 112 -12.91 -18.97 -21.23
CA TYR A 112 -13.41 -18.09 -22.28
C TYR A 112 -12.76 -18.42 -23.62
N ASP A 113 -11.44 -18.62 -23.65
CA ASP A 113 -10.70 -18.97 -24.87
C ASP A 113 -11.12 -20.36 -25.40
N GLU A 114 -11.36 -21.34 -24.52
CA GLU A 114 -11.90 -22.66 -24.87
C GLU A 114 -13.27 -22.53 -25.57
N ILE A 115 -14.21 -21.77 -24.99
CA ILE A 115 -15.55 -21.58 -25.55
C ILE A 115 -15.49 -20.77 -26.86
N LYS A 116 -14.65 -19.73 -26.92
CA LYS A 116 -14.51 -18.88 -28.10
C LYS A 116 -14.05 -19.68 -29.33
N ASN A 117 -13.19 -20.67 -29.13
CA ASN A 117 -12.64 -21.50 -30.19
C ASN A 117 -13.53 -22.71 -30.56
N GLN A 118 -14.62 -22.94 -29.83
CA GLN A 118 -15.60 -23.95 -30.25
C GLN A 118 -16.31 -23.51 -31.53
N THR A 119 -16.68 -24.48 -32.34
CA THR A 119 -17.43 -24.29 -33.58
C THR A 119 -18.79 -24.97 -33.48
N ILE A 120 -19.79 -24.39 -34.14
CA ILE A 120 -21.12 -24.95 -34.30
C ILE A 120 -21.43 -25.10 -35.79
N VAL A 121 -22.10 -26.17 -36.17
CA VAL A 121 -22.59 -26.35 -37.54
C VAL A 121 -23.91 -25.62 -37.68
N CYS A 122 -24.03 -24.73 -38.67
CA CYS A 122 -25.29 -24.10 -38.99
C CYS A 122 -26.26 -25.12 -39.59
N TYR A 123 -27.38 -25.37 -38.91
CA TYR A 123 -28.41 -26.32 -39.37
C TYR A 123 -29.02 -25.96 -40.74
N ARG A 124 -28.80 -24.73 -41.21
CA ARG A 124 -29.42 -24.19 -42.41
C ARG A 124 -28.55 -24.35 -43.66
N CYS A 125 -27.26 -24.06 -43.55
CA CYS A 125 -26.30 -24.14 -44.67
C CYS A 125 -25.19 -25.19 -44.46
N ASP A 126 -25.21 -25.92 -43.34
CA ASP A 126 -24.23 -26.94 -42.93
C ASP A 126 -22.77 -26.44 -42.81
N GLU A 127 -22.57 -25.12 -42.75
CA GLU A 127 -21.26 -24.50 -42.55
C GLU A 127 -20.82 -24.60 -41.08
N THR A 128 -19.54 -24.92 -40.85
CA THR A 128 -18.94 -24.96 -39.51
C THR A 128 -18.45 -23.56 -39.13
N ILE A 129 -19.09 -22.94 -38.15
CA ILE A 129 -18.87 -21.52 -37.80
C ILE A 129 -18.34 -21.42 -36.37
N PRO A 130 -17.34 -20.57 -36.10
CA PRO A 130 -16.94 -20.27 -34.72
C PRO A 130 -18.13 -19.75 -33.90
N ILE A 131 -18.32 -20.26 -32.67
CA ILE A 131 -19.49 -19.91 -31.84
C ILE A 131 -19.63 -18.39 -31.67
N HIS A 132 -18.52 -17.67 -31.54
CA HIS A 132 -18.51 -16.22 -31.38
C HIS A 132 -18.97 -15.45 -32.64
N GLU A 133 -18.90 -16.06 -33.81
CA GLU A 133 -19.37 -15.50 -35.09
C GLU A 133 -20.77 -15.97 -35.47
N TYR A 134 -21.30 -17.01 -34.82
CA TYR A 134 -22.58 -17.63 -35.17
C TYR A 134 -23.74 -16.61 -35.22
N LYS A 135 -23.76 -15.61 -34.33
CA LYS A 135 -24.80 -14.56 -34.37
C LYS A 135 -24.71 -13.68 -35.62
N ALA A 136 -23.50 -13.38 -36.09
CA ALA A 136 -23.29 -12.62 -37.32
C ALA A 136 -23.63 -13.48 -38.55
N HIS A 137 -23.14 -14.73 -38.57
CA HIS A 137 -23.48 -15.70 -39.62
C HIS A 137 -25.00 -15.88 -39.71
N ARG A 138 -25.69 -16.09 -38.58
CA ARG A 138 -27.14 -16.29 -38.52
C ARG A 138 -27.91 -15.15 -39.16
N ARG A 139 -27.52 -13.89 -38.95
CA ARG A 139 -28.17 -12.74 -39.60
C ARG A 139 -28.09 -12.79 -41.12
N ILE A 140 -26.93 -13.19 -41.65
CA ILE A 140 -26.72 -13.31 -43.10
C ILE A 140 -27.47 -14.53 -43.63
N CYS A 141 -27.33 -15.67 -42.97
CA CYS A 141 -27.93 -16.95 -43.36
C CYS A 141 -29.46 -16.97 -43.23
N GLU A 142 -30.02 -16.16 -42.32
CA GLU A 142 -31.45 -15.96 -42.18
C GLU A 142 -32.04 -14.87 -43.07
N SER A 143 -31.21 -13.99 -43.62
CA SER A 143 -31.65 -12.98 -44.57
C SER A 143 -31.93 -13.58 -45.95
N CYS A 144 -33.00 -13.13 -46.60
CA CYS A 144 -33.29 -13.52 -47.97
C CYS A 144 -32.30 -12.80 -48.92
N SER A 145 -31.48 -13.54 -49.67
CA SER A 145 -30.47 -12.97 -50.58
C SER A 145 -31.04 -12.11 -51.72
N LEU A 146 -32.36 -12.11 -51.91
CA LEU A 146 -33.05 -11.39 -52.99
C LEU A 146 -33.71 -10.09 -52.52
N CYS A 147 -34.19 -10.02 -51.27
CA CYS A 147 -34.88 -8.85 -50.73
C CYS A 147 -34.29 -8.31 -49.42
N ALA A 148 -33.22 -8.91 -48.90
CA ALA A 148 -32.54 -8.54 -47.65
C ALA A 148 -33.44 -8.43 -46.41
N SER A 149 -34.69 -8.90 -46.47
CA SER A 149 -35.62 -8.83 -45.35
C SER A 149 -35.38 -9.94 -44.33
N GLU A 150 -35.49 -9.59 -43.04
CA GLU A 150 -35.17 -10.46 -41.89
C GLU A 150 -36.18 -11.61 -41.64
N LEU A 151 -37.28 -11.70 -42.40
CA LEU A 151 -38.35 -12.69 -42.18
C LEU A 151 -38.38 -13.76 -43.28
N ILE A 152 -37.68 -14.86 -43.04
CA ILE A 152 -37.97 -16.16 -43.67
C ILE A 152 -38.76 -16.97 -42.63
N THR A 153 -40.07 -16.79 -42.61
CA THR A 153 -40.97 -17.49 -41.72
C THR A 153 -41.59 -18.70 -42.40
N GLN A 154 -41.46 -19.84 -41.70
CA GLN A 154 -42.10 -21.14 -41.85
C GLN A 154 -41.32 -22.21 -42.63
N TYR A 155 -40.91 -23.22 -41.87
CA TYR A 155 -40.79 -24.60 -42.36
C TYR A 155 -42.18 -25.03 -42.83
N ALA A 156 -42.36 -25.22 -44.14
CA ALA A 156 -43.55 -25.92 -44.63
C ALA A 156 -43.52 -27.34 -44.06
N LEU A 157 -44.50 -27.64 -43.20
CA LEU A 157 -44.69 -28.91 -42.49
C LEU A 157 -44.47 -30.09 -43.45
N GLY A 158 -43.33 -30.78 -43.28
CA GLY A 158 -43.02 -32.05 -43.96
C GLY A 158 -41.90 -32.04 -45.00
N CYS A 159 -41.48 -30.89 -45.56
CA CYS A 159 -40.63 -30.91 -46.76
C CYS A 159 -39.26 -30.22 -46.64
N GLY A 160 -38.90 -29.59 -45.52
CA GLY A 160 -37.56 -28.99 -45.33
C GLY A 160 -37.22 -27.79 -46.22
N HIS A 161 -38.22 -27.11 -46.79
CA HIS A 161 -38.03 -25.94 -47.64
C HIS A 161 -38.09 -24.63 -46.84
N LEU A 162 -37.32 -23.62 -47.29
CA LEU A 162 -37.30 -22.27 -46.72
C LEU A 162 -38.09 -21.31 -47.59
N TYR A 163 -39.08 -20.63 -47.01
CA TYR A 163 -39.96 -19.69 -47.70
C TYR A 163 -39.71 -18.24 -47.26
N CYS A 164 -39.40 -17.35 -48.20
CA CYS A 164 -39.33 -15.91 -47.91
C CYS A 164 -40.67 -15.24 -48.21
N PHE A 165 -41.29 -14.65 -47.19
CA PHE A 165 -42.62 -14.03 -47.29
C PHE A 165 -42.66 -12.83 -48.25
N ASN A 166 -41.61 -12.00 -48.26
CA ASN A 166 -41.54 -10.82 -49.12
C ASN A 166 -41.24 -11.17 -50.58
N CYS A 167 -40.38 -12.15 -50.81
CA CYS A 167 -39.97 -12.54 -52.14
C CYS A 167 -40.89 -13.61 -52.77
N LYS A 168 -41.78 -14.25 -52.00
CA LYS A 168 -42.61 -15.42 -52.39
C LYS A 168 -41.83 -16.58 -53.03
N ILE A 169 -40.53 -16.66 -52.78
CA ILE A 169 -39.64 -17.65 -53.38
C ILE A 169 -39.35 -18.76 -52.36
N VAL A 170 -39.53 -20.00 -52.81
CA VAL A 170 -39.11 -21.22 -52.11
C VAL A 170 -37.67 -21.50 -52.53
N ARG A 171 -36.75 -21.58 -51.57
CA ARG A 171 -35.42 -22.15 -51.84
C ARG A 171 -35.42 -23.62 -51.48
N TYR A 172 -35.10 -24.43 -52.47
CA TYR A 172 -34.75 -25.84 -52.31
C TYR A 172 -33.38 -25.90 -51.62
N ARG A 173 -33.24 -26.78 -50.62
CA ARG A 173 -31.92 -27.21 -50.16
C ARG A 173 -31.22 -27.81 -51.38
N ASP A 174 -29.97 -27.43 -51.66
CA ASP A 174 -29.16 -28.03 -52.72
C ASP A 174 -29.02 -29.55 -52.48
N CYS A 175 -29.99 -30.34 -52.95
CA CYS A 175 -29.77 -31.72 -53.33
C CYS A 175 -28.96 -31.67 -54.61
N ARG A 176 -27.64 -31.82 -54.48
CA ARG A 176 -26.66 -31.71 -55.56
C ARG A 176 -26.78 -32.80 -56.65
N ASP A 177 -27.91 -33.52 -56.73
CA ASP A 177 -28.11 -34.69 -57.59
C ASP A 177 -29.44 -34.73 -58.38
N LEU A 178 -30.21 -33.64 -58.49
CA LEU A 178 -31.38 -33.64 -59.39
C LEU A 178 -31.22 -32.62 -60.51
N ASN A 179 -30.70 -33.15 -61.63
CA ASN A 179 -30.94 -32.61 -62.96
C ASN A 179 -32.43 -32.28 -63.14
N GLN A 180 -32.68 -31.11 -63.73
CA GLN A 180 -33.83 -30.79 -64.57
C GLN A 180 -35.19 -31.36 -64.15
N GLU A 181 -36.06 -30.50 -63.59
CA GLU A 181 -37.32 -30.13 -64.24
C GLU A 181 -38.08 -29.13 -63.37
N ALA A 182 -38.62 -28.11 -64.04
CA ALA A 182 -39.54 -27.14 -63.48
C ALA A 182 -40.83 -27.85 -63.05
N ILE A 183 -41.34 -27.52 -61.85
CA ILE A 183 -42.75 -27.74 -61.54
C ILE A 183 -43.31 -26.48 -60.87
N GLU A 184 -44.30 -25.90 -61.55
CA GLU A 184 -45.20 -24.88 -61.05
C GLU A 184 -45.89 -25.37 -59.76
N CYS A 185 -45.70 -24.65 -58.65
CA CYS A 185 -46.65 -24.75 -57.54
C CYS A 185 -47.81 -23.79 -57.84
N VAL A 186 -48.93 -24.38 -58.27
CA VAL A 186 -50.25 -23.74 -58.26
C VAL A 186 -50.63 -23.43 -56.80
N ILE A 187 -51.27 -22.26 -56.65
CA ILE A 187 -51.69 -21.56 -55.42
C ILE A 187 -52.43 -22.47 -54.43
#